data_AF-A0A6A4GNK7-F1
#
_entry.id   AF-A0A6A4GNK7-F1
#
_cell.length_a   1.000
_cell.length_b   1.000
_cell.length_c   1.000
_cell.angle_alpha   90.00
_cell.angle_beta   90.00
_cell.angle_gamma   90.00
#
_symmetry.space_group_name_H-M   'P 1'
#
loop_
_entity.id
_entity.type
_entity.pdbx_description
1 polymer ?
#
loop_
_entity_poly.entity_id
_entity_poly.type
_entity_poly.pdbx_seq_one_letter_code
_entity_poly.pdbx_strand_id
1 'polypeptide(L)' 'MLPRGAERVDYQNHSAVRDYAFRNARQWYEYAQIGSLYLVTGHDKTSAWEVAAWSSASQNQTVSINFTPGAFGDGELRFL' A
#
# COMPACT_ATOMS: atom_id res chain seq x y z
N MET A 1 -11.16 -12.01 -7.99
CA MET A 1 -11.91 -11.72 -6.75
C MET A 1 -10.90 -11.39 -5.66
N LEU A 2 -11.16 -10.37 -4.84
CA LEU A 2 -10.28 -10.05 -3.73
C LEU A 2 -10.38 -11.14 -2.64
N PRO A 3 -9.27 -11.48 -1.95
CA PRO A 3 -9.31 -12.41 -0.83
C PRO A 3 -10.26 -11.97 0.28
N ARG A 4 -10.71 -12.91 1.12
CA ARG A 4 -11.61 -12.60 2.25
C ARG A 4 -10.96 -11.58 3.19
N GLY A 5 -11.64 -10.45 3.44
CA GLY A 5 -11.12 -9.37 4.27
C GLY A 5 -10.24 -8.35 3.53
N ALA A 6 -10.05 -8.52 2.22
CA ALA A 6 -9.40 -7.51 1.39
C ALA A 6 -10.43 -6.57 0.75
N GLU A 7 -10.12 -5.27 0.78
CA GLU A 7 -10.92 -4.18 0.25
C GLU A 7 -10.06 -3.38 -0.73
N ARG A 8 -10.59 -3.13 -1.92
CA ARG A 8 -9.99 -2.20 -2.88
C ARG A 8 -10.76 -0.90 -2.85
N VAL A 9 -10.05 0.18 -2.55
CA VAL A 9 -10.56 1.54 -2.69
C VAL A 9 -9.85 2.16 -3.87
N ASP A 10 -10.61 2.61 -4.86
CA ASP A 10 -10.07 3.38 -5.98
C ASP A 10 -10.92 4.63 -6.20
N TYR A 11 -10.35 5.78 -5.89
CA TYR A 11 -11.01 7.07 -5.95
C TYR A 11 -11.01 7.59 -7.39
N GLN A 12 -12.13 7.36 -8.10
CA GLN A 12 -12.27 7.68 -9.52
C GLN A 12 -12.35 9.18 -9.84
N ASN A 13 -12.68 10.04 -8.87
CA ASN A 13 -12.92 11.46 -9.12
C ASN A 13 -11.62 12.27 -9.13
N HIS A 14 -10.72 11.94 -10.06
CA HIS A 14 -9.41 12.57 -10.18
C HIS A 14 -9.49 14.08 -10.43
N SER A 15 -10.55 14.58 -11.08
CA SER A 15 -10.74 16.01 -11.31
C SER A 15 -10.95 16.77 -9.99
N ALA A 16 -11.78 16.26 -9.09
CA ALA A 16 -11.98 16.89 -7.79
C ALA A 16 -10.69 17.00 -6.97
N VAL A 17 -9.82 15.97 -7.01
CA VAL A 17 -8.54 16.05 -6.28
C VAL A 17 -7.57 16.99 -6.95
N ARG A 18 -7.55 17.03 -8.29
CA ARG A 18 -6.73 17.97 -9.05
C ARG A 18 -7.13 19.42 -8.77
N ASP A 19 -8.43 19.72 -8.74
CA ASP A 19 -8.95 21.05 -8.45
C ASP A 19 -8.65 21.48 -7.01
N TYR A 20 -8.70 20.53 -6.08
CA TYR A 20 -8.27 20.78 -4.71
C TYR A 20 -6.77 21.04 -4.62
N ALA A 21 -5.95 20.22 -5.29
CA ALA A 21 -4.51 20.40 -5.32
C ALA A 21 -4.13 21.75 -5.95
N PHE A 22 -4.75 22.14 -7.06
CA PHE A 22 -4.48 23.41 -7.72
C PHE A 22 -4.80 24.62 -6.83
N ARG A 23 -5.90 24.57 -6.07
CA ARG A 23 -6.28 25.64 -5.13
C ARG A 23 -5.31 25.79 -3.96
N ASN A 24 -4.67 24.69 -3.53
CA ASN A 24 -3.84 24.68 -2.32
C ASN A 24 -2.33 24.58 -2.61
N ALA A 25 -1.92 24.31 -3.85
CA ALA A 25 -0.52 24.06 -4.22
C ALA A 25 0.44 25.14 -3.74
N ARG A 26 0.04 26.42 -3.84
CA ARG A 26 0.84 27.55 -3.38
C ARG A 26 1.08 27.53 -1.87
N GLN A 27 0.03 27.29 -1.09
CA GLN A 27 0.15 27.24 0.38
C GLN A 27 1.02 26.06 0.83
N TRP A 28 0.89 24.91 0.15
CA TRP A 28 1.75 23.76 0.42
C TRP A 28 3.21 24.02 0.07
N TYR A 29 3.47 24.74 -1.02
CA TYR A 29 4.83 25.13 -1.39
C TYR A 29 5.42 26.13 -0.38
N GLU A 30 4.65 27.14 0.04
CA GLU A 30 5.08 28.11 1.05
C GLU A 30 5.38 27.44 2.40
N TYR A 31 4.62 26.42 2.78
CA TYR A 31 4.78 25.72 4.06
C TYR A 31 5.86 24.63 4.03
N ALA A 32 5.90 23.81 2.97
CA ALA A 32 6.71 22.59 2.94
C ALA A 32 7.80 22.58 1.86
N GLN A 33 7.86 23.60 0.99
CA GLN A 33 8.83 23.74 -0.12
C GLN A 33 9.00 22.45 -0.95
N ILE A 34 7.91 21.73 -1.13
CA ILE A 34 7.90 20.46 -1.85
C ILE A 34 7.99 20.73 -3.37
N GLY A 35 9.03 20.18 -4.00
CA GLY A 35 9.26 20.31 -5.45
C GLY A 35 8.38 19.40 -6.32
N SER A 36 7.76 18.37 -5.73
CA SER A 36 6.80 17.50 -6.41
C SER A 36 5.77 16.93 -5.44
N LEU A 37 4.56 16.70 -5.93
CA LEU A 37 3.45 16.14 -5.17
C LEU A 37 2.96 14.88 -5.88
N TYR A 38 2.92 13.77 -5.14
CA TYR A 38 2.33 12.52 -5.61
C TYR A 38 1.06 12.24 -4.82
N LEU A 39 -0.01 11.95 -5.54
CA LEU A 39 -1.30 11.61 -4.96
C LEU A 39 -1.60 10.15 -5.25
N VAL A 40 -1.83 9.38 -4.19
CA VAL A 40 -2.30 8.00 -4.29
C VAL A 40 -3.83 8.02 -4.21
N THR A 41 -4.50 7.70 -5.31
CA THR A 41 -5.97 7.71 -5.42
C THR A 41 -6.61 6.35 -5.12
N GLY A 42 -5.82 5.28 -5.09
CA GLY A 42 -6.32 3.94 -4.77
C GLY A 42 -5.36 3.13 -3.94
N HIS A 43 -5.91 2.21 -3.15
CA HIS A 43 -5.15 1.24 -2.38
C HIS A 43 -5.95 -0.05 -2.17
N ASP A 44 -5.22 -1.15 -2.04
CA ASP A 44 -5.77 -2.43 -1.63
C ASP A 44 -5.41 -2.64 -0.15
N LYS A 45 -6.41 -2.75 0.69
CA LYS A 45 -6.28 -3.09 2.11
C LYS A 45 -6.51 -4.58 2.26
N THR A 46 -5.70 -5.26 3.07
CA THR A 46 -5.90 -6.66 3.46
C THR A 46 -5.60 -6.84 4.94
N SER A 47 -6.28 -7.76 5.60
CA SER A 47 -6.05 -8.09 7.02
C SER A 47 -4.77 -8.90 7.27
N ALA A 48 -4.18 -9.49 6.23
CA ALA A 48 -2.94 -10.26 6.31
C ALA A 48 -2.01 -9.90 5.14
N TRP A 49 -0.75 -9.52 5.42
CA TRP A 49 0.25 -9.17 4.40
C TRP A 49 0.55 -10.31 3.42
N GLU A 50 0.49 -11.57 3.88
CA GLU A 50 0.65 -12.76 3.04
C GLU A 50 -0.39 -12.80 1.90
N VAL A 51 -1.60 -12.37 2.19
CA VAL A 51 -2.74 -12.41 1.27
C VAL A 51 -2.65 -11.31 0.21
N ALA A 52 -2.06 -10.15 0.54
CA ALA A 52 -1.77 -9.10 -0.46
C ALA A 52 -0.79 -9.60 -1.52
N ALA A 53 0.28 -10.27 -1.11
CA ALA A 53 1.31 -10.77 -2.01
C ALA A 53 0.81 -11.83 -3.00
N TRP A 54 -0.25 -12.57 -2.63
CA TRP A 54 -0.85 -13.59 -3.48
C TRP A 54 -1.99 -13.08 -4.36
N SER A 55 -2.61 -11.95 -4.00
CA SER A 55 -3.77 -11.40 -4.72
C SER A 55 -3.45 -10.88 -6.12
N SER A 56 -2.17 -10.61 -6.41
CA SER A 56 -1.64 -10.12 -7.69
C SER A 56 -0.78 -11.17 -8.43
N ALA A 57 -0.98 -12.45 -8.15
CA ALA A 57 -0.20 -13.52 -8.76
C ALA A 57 -0.42 -13.59 -10.29
N SER A 58 0.48 -12.98 -11.06
CA SER A 58 0.78 -13.47 -12.40
C SER A 58 1.51 -14.81 -12.26
N GLN A 59 1.38 -15.69 -13.24
CA GLN A 59 1.72 -17.13 -13.18
C GLN A 59 3.19 -17.46 -12.80
N ASN A 60 4.05 -16.47 -12.58
CA ASN A 60 5.49 -16.57 -12.30
C ASN A 60 5.97 -15.72 -11.09
N GLN A 61 5.15 -15.49 -10.06
CA GLN A 61 5.59 -14.77 -8.87
C GLN A 61 5.99 -15.71 -7.72
N THR A 62 7.27 -15.68 -7.35
CA THR A 62 7.79 -16.29 -6.13
C THR A 62 7.87 -15.22 -5.05
N VAL A 63 7.13 -15.38 -3.95
CA VAL A 63 7.18 -14.50 -2.78
C VAL A 63 8.06 -15.16 -1.72
N SER A 64 9.13 -14.49 -1.30
CA SER A 64 10.00 -14.93 -0.21
C SER A 64 9.80 -14.01 0.99
N ILE A 65 9.44 -14.57 2.15
CA ILE A 65 9.35 -13.85 3.41
C ILE A 65 10.54 -14.28 4.26
N ASN A 66 11.50 -13.38 4.43
CA ASN A 66 12.67 -13.63 5.27
C ASN A 66 12.41 -13.06 6.66
N PHE A 67 12.30 -13.94 7.65
CA PHE A 67 12.26 -13.53 9.05
C PHE A 67 13.69 -13.39 9.55
N THR A 68 14.06 -12.17 9.97
CA THR A 68 15.28 -11.97 10.74
C THR A 68 14.91 -12.10 12.21
N PRO A 69 15.32 -13.16 12.92
CA PRO A 69 15.11 -13.21 14.36
C PRO A 69 15.87 -12.05 15.00
N GLY A 70 15.14 -11.16 15.67
CA GLY A 70 15.73 -10.25 16.66
C GLY A 70 16.32 -11.06 17.80
N ALA A 71 17.16 -10.45 18.63
CA ALA A 71 18.01 -11.06 19.67
C ALA A 71 17.29 -11.89 20.79
N PHE A 72 16.06 -12.34 20.58
CA PHE A 72 15.29 -13.16 21.49
C PHE A 72 14.74 -14.41 20.79
N GLY A 73 15.48 -15.51 20.94
CA GLY A 73 14.97 -16.89 20.99
C GLY A 73 14.63 -17.57 19.66
N ASP A 74 15.28 -18.71 19.42
CA ASP A 74 14.86 -19.71 18.44
C ASP A 74 13.38 -20.07 18.64
N GLY A 75 12.53 -19.65 17.70
CA GLY A 75 11.15 -20.10 17.58
C GLY A 75 11.02 -21.08 16.42
N GLU A 76 10.81 -22.37 16.72
CA GLU A 76 10.48 -23.39 15.73
C GLU A 76 9.04 -23.17 15.24
N LEU A 77 8.87 -22.72 13.99
CA LEU A 77 7.56 -22.61 13.37
C LEU A 77 7.10 -23.99 12.89
N ARG A 78 6.10 -24.56 13.56
CA ARG A 78 5.40 -25.77 13.12
C ARG A 78 4.17 -25.39 12.30
N PHE A 79 4.20 -25.74 11.02
CA PHE A 79 3.00 -25.71 10.18
C PHE A 79 2.22 -27.01 10.44
N LEU A 80 0.98 -26.88 10.91
CA LEU A 80 0.01 -27.98 11.04
C LEU A 80 -0.59 -28.35 9.69
#